data_AF-A0A367LZY4-F1
#
_entry.id   AF-A0A367LZY4-F1
#
_cell.length_a   1.000
_cell.length_b   1.000
_cell.length_c   1.000
_cell.angle_alpha   90.00
_cell.angle_beta   90.00
_cell.angle_gamma   90.00
#
_symmetry.space_group_name_H-M   'P 1'
#
loop_
_entity.id
_entity.type
_entity.pdbx_description
1 polymer ?
#
loop_
_entity_poly.entity_id
_entity_poly.type
_entity_poly.pdbx_seq_one_letter_code
_entity_poly.pdbx_strand_id
1 'polypeptide(L)' 'AILVLKDGRVVEQGSAAALFSQPRHPYTRALLGAIPALRLEEHLRVAGLGI' A
#
# COMPACT_ATOMS: atom_id res chain seq x y z
N ALA A 1 5.26 -9.69 10.51
CA ALA A 1 4.73 -8.38 10.94
C ALA A 1 5.46 -7.28 10.18
N ILE A 2 4.81 -6.15 9.89
CA ILE A 2 5.35 -5.00 9.17
C ILE A 2 5.59 -3.86 10.16
N LEU A 3 6.67 -3.11 9.95
CA LEU A 3 7.02 -1.88 10.68
C LEU A 3 6.89 -0.68 9.74
N VAL A 4 6.24 0.38 10.19
CA VAL A 4 6.19 1.67 9.51
C VAL A 4 7.12 2.63 10.23
N LEU A 5 8.10 3.19 9.51
CA LEU A 5 9.07 4.13 10.06
C LEU A 5 8.87 5.53 9.47
N LYS A 6 9.04 6.55 10.31
CA LYS A 6 9.14 7.95 9.92
C LYS A 6 10.21 8.63 10.77
N ASP A 7 11.10 9.40 10.14
CA ASP A 7 12.16 10.16 10.81
C ASP A 7 13.01 9.31 11.77
N GLY A 8 13.34 8.08 11.34
CA GLY A 8 14.14 7.14 12.14
C GLY A 8 13.41 6.48 13.32
N ARG A 9 12.10 6.65 13.44
CA ARG A 9 11.29 6.08 14.53
C ARG A 9 10.20 5.16 14.00
N VAL A 10 9.92 4.08 14.72
CA VAL A 10 8.74 3.24 14.47
C VAL A 10 7.50 4.02 14.89
N VAL A 11 6.60 4.26 13.94
CA VAL A 11 5.34 4.97 14.17
C VAL A 11 4.13 4.05 14.16
N GLU A 12 4.23 2.87 13.55
CA GLU A 12 3.19 1.84 13.58
C GLU A 12 3.76 0.44 13.33
N GLN A 13 3.15 -0.59 13.93
CA GLN A 13 3.51 -1.99 13.74
C GLN A 13 2.23 -2.84 13.68
N GLY A 14 2.18 -3.80 12.75
CA GLY A 14 1.04 -4.70 12.64
C GLY A 14 1.21 -5.81 11.60
N SER A 15 0.19 -6.64 11.45
CA SER A 15 0.07 -7.48 10.25
C SER A 15 -0.24 -6.60 9.04
N ALA A 16 0.01 -7.09 7.82
CA ALA A 16 -0.42 -6.39 6.62
C ALA A 16 -1.94 -6.13 6.68
N ALA A 17 -2.74 -7.16 6.97
CA ALA A 17 -4.19 -7.04 7.07
C ALA A 17 -4.64 -5.90 8.00
N ALA A 18 -4.02 -5.78 9.18
CA ALA A 18 -4.36 -4.72 10.14
C ALA A 18 -3.95 -3.32 9.64
N LEU A 19 -2.75 -3.19 9.07
CA LEU A 19 -2.25 -1.90 8.55
C LEU A 19 -3.09 -1.39 7.37
N PHE A 20 -3.53 -2.29 6.48
CA PHE A 20 -4.35 -1.93 5.33
C PHE A 20 -5.82 -1.64 5.70
N SER A 21 -6.38 -2.34 6.68
CA SER A 21 -7.80 -2.18 7.05
C SER A 21 -8.04 -1.10 8.12
N GLN A 22 -7.13 -0.93 9.07
CA GLN A 22 -7.29 -0.05 10.22
C GLN A 22 -5.97 0.70 10.57
N PRO A 23 -5.41 1.49 9.64
CA PRO A 23 -4.20 2.27 9.89
C PRO A 23 -4.42 3.33 10.98
N ARG A 24 -3.69 3.22 12.09
CA ARG A 24 -3.84 4.09 13.26
C ARG A 24 -3.07 5.39 13.13
N HIS A 25 -1.88 5.38 12.56
CA HIS A 25 -1.04 6.57 12.45
C HIS A 25 -1.39 7.39 11.19
N PRO A 26 -1.48 8.74 11.27
CA PRO A 26 -1.77 9.59 10.11
C PRO A 26 -0.82 9.38 8.92
N TYR A 27 0.47 9.16 9.21
CA TYR A 27 1.47 8.86 8.19
C TYR A 27 1.19 7.55 7.44
N THR A 28 0.79 6.49 8.14
CA THR A 28 0.41 5.22 7.51
C THR A 28 -0.79 5.41 6.56
N ARG A 29 -1.79 6.20 6.97
CA ARG A 29 -2.92 6.57 6.09
C ARG A 29 -2.47 7.32 4.84
N ALA A 30 -1.54 8.26 4.99
CA ALA A 30 -1.00 9.01 3.86
C ALA A 30 -0.25 8.10 2.87
N LEU A 31 0.57 7.17 3.37
CA LEU A 31 1.25 6.18 2.53
C LEU A 31 0.27 5.30 1.76
N LEU A 32 -0.79 4.81 2.42
CA LEU A 32 -1.82 4.01 1.78
C LEU A 32 -2.62 4.81 0.74
N GLY A 33 -2.91 6.09 1.02
CA GLY A 33 -3.59 6.98 0.08
C GLY A 33 -2.72 7.38 -1.13
N ALA A 34 -1.40 7.23 -1.04
CA ALA A 34 -0.48 7.46 -2.14
C ALA A 34 -0.34 6.24 -3.08
N ILE A 35 -0.95 5.11 -2.74
CA ILE A 35 -0.96 3.92 -3.60
C ILE A 35 -1.74 4.26 -4.88
N PRO A 36 -1.12 4.20 -6.06
CA PRO A 36 -1.83 4.40 -7.31
C PRO A 36 -2.97 3.39 -7.43
N ALA A 37 -4.14 3.85 -7.87
CA ALA A 37 -5.19 2.93 -8.28
C ALA A 37 -4.63 2.09 -9.43
N LEU A 38 -4.34 0.82 -9.18
CA LEU A 38 -3.92 -0.11 -10.22
C LEU A 38 -5.09 -0.25 -11.19
N ARG A 39 -5.02 0.46 -12.32
CA ARG A 39 -5.95 0.28 -13.43
C ARG A 39 -5.59 -1.06 -14.06
N LEU A 40 -6.42 -2.08 -13.81
CA LEU A 40 -6.23 -3.45 -14.31
C LEU A 40 -6.03 -3.52 -15.83
N GLU A 41 -6.51 -2.50 -16.56
CA GLU A 41 -6.36 -2.33 -18.00
C GLU A 41 -4.89 -2.26 -18.48
N GLU A 42 -3.97 -1.74 -17.66
CA GLU A 42 -2.56 -1.59 -18.06
C GLU A 42 -1.81 -2.93 -18.09
N HIS A 43 -2.18 -3.88 -17.24
CA HIS A 43 -1.53 -5.20 -17.21
C HIS A 43 -1.98 -6.11 -18.36
N LEU A 44 -3.22 -5.95 -18.86
CA LEU A 44 -3.72 -6.71 -20.02
C LEU A 44 -3.02 -6.30 -21.33
N ARG A 45 -2.52 -5.06 -21.42
CA ARG A 45 -1.69 -4.61 -22.57
C ARG A 45 -0.30 -5.23 -22.59
N VAL A 46 0.26 -5.55 -21.42
CA VAL A 46 1.58 -6.20 -21.32
C VAL A 46 1.46 -7.72 -21.49
N ALA A 47 0.29 -8.30 -21.20
CA ALA A 47 0.04 -9.73 -21.32
C ALA A 47 0.00 -10.28 -22.76
N GLY A 48 0.14 -9.45 -23.79
CA GLY A 48 0.27 -9.92 -25.17
C GLY A 48 -0.91 -10.76 -25.68
N LEU A 49 -2.08 -10.66 -25.05
CA LEU A 49 -3.31 -11.25 -25.57
C LEU A 49 -3.92 -10.28 -26.59
N GLY A 50 -3.28 -10.25 -27.76
CA GLY A 50 -3.97 -9.87 -28.99
C GLY A 50 -5.08 -10.89 -29.23
N ILE A 51 -6.31 -10.46 -29.03
CA ILE A 51 -7.46 -10.94 -29.82
C ILE A 51 -7.70 -9.95 -30.95
#